data_AF-Q121F6-F1
#
_entry.id   AF-Q121F6-F1
#
_cell.length_a   1.000
_cell.length_b   1.000
_cell.length_c   1.000
_cell.angle_alpha   90.00
_cell.angle_beta   90.00
_cell.angle_gamma   90.00
#
_symmetry.space_group_name_H-M   'P 1'
#
loop_
_entity.id
_entity.type
_entity.pdbx_description
1 polymer ?
#
loop_
_entity_poly.entity_id
_entity_poly.type
_entity_poly.pdbx_seq_one_letter_code
_entity_poly.pdbx_strand_id
1 'polypeptide(L)'
;MATRKRVESWVVTDEFWRRVEPLIPVRERSADKEYLRKAGAGRPPKPARQVFEAVVYVLRTGCQWKALPKERFGSASAVHKRFLEWEAAGVFEAIWKAGLAEYDQMEGIAWRWQSIDGAMFKAPLAQEAVGRNPTDRGKKGEQAPPAGGRPWRPVVARRDRSQ
;
A
#
# COMPACT_ATOMS: atom_id res chain seq x y z
N MET A 1 3.47 7.16 -33.23
CA MET A 1 3.52 7.05 -31.75
C MET A 1 2.40 6.13 -31.31
N ALA A 2 2.71 5.03 -30.62
CA ALA A 2 1.68 4.11 -30.15
C ALA A 2 0.85 4.77 -29.03
N THR A 3 -0.46 4.84 -29.21
CA THR A 3 -1.40 5.36 -28.22
C THR A 3 -1.37 4.46 -26.99
N ARG A 4 -0.78 4.94 -25.89
CA ARG A 4 -0.70 4.17 -24.64
C ARG A 4 -2.12 3.99 -24.10
N LYS A 5 -2.67 2.78 -24.23
CA LYS A 5 -4.02 2.46 -23.74
C LYS A 5 -4.04 2.68 -22.22
N ARG A 6 -4.95 3.52 -21.73
CA ARG A 6 -5.12 3.74 -20.30
C ARG A 6 -5.61 2.42 -19.68
N VAL A 7 -4.81 1.87 -18.78
CA VAL A 7 -5.16 0.66 -18.03
C VAL A 7 -5.86 1.10 -16.74
N GLU A 8 -6.89 0.37 -16.33
CA GLU A 8 -7.52 0.62 -15.03
C GLU A 8 -6.49 0.45 -13.91
N SER A 9 -6.47 1.39 -12.97
CA SER A 9 -5.45 1.47 -11.92
C SER A 9 -5.36 0.25 -10.98
N TRP A 10 -6.31 -0.68 -11.03
CA TRP A 10 -6.31 -1.95 -10.27
C TRP A 10 -5.93 -3.18 -11.12
N VAL A 11 -5.60 -3.01 -12.39
CA VAL A 11 -5.21 -4.11 -13.28
C VAL A 11 -3.70 -4.27 -13.24
N VAL A 12 -3.25 -5.46 -12.86
CA VAL A 12 -1.84 -5.88 -12.90
C VAL A 12 -1.52 -6.30 -14.34
N THR A 13 -0.76 -5.46 -15.04
CA THR A 13 -0.27 -5.77 -16.38
C THR A 13 0.79 -6.88 -16.33
N ASP A 14 0.99 -7.58 -17.45
CA ASP A 14 2.06 -8.59 -17.53
C ASP A 14 3.44 -7.99 -17.30
N GLU A 15 3.66 -6.76 -17.78
CA GLU A 15 4.91 -6.03 -17.56
C GLU A 15 5.13 -5.76 -16.07
N PHE A 16 4.11 -5.28 -15.35
CA PHE A 16 4.22 -5.03 -13.92
C PHE A 16 4.39 -6.35 -13.16
N TRP A 17 3.65 -7.39 -13.53
CA TRP A 17 3.78 -8.71 -12.93
C TRP A 17 5.20 -9.27 -13.04
N ARG A 18 5.85 -9.15 -14.20
CA ARG A 18 7.23 -9.61 -14.41
C ARG A 18 8.25 -8.96 -13.47
N ARG A 19 7.98 -7.74 -12.99
CA ARG A 19 8.84 -7.05 -12.02
C ARG A 19 8.55 -7.48 -10.58
N VAL A 20 7.29 -7.79 -10.28
CA VAL A 20 6.83 -8.18 -8.93
C VAL A 20 7.10 -9.66 -8.64
N GLU A 21 6.90 -10.54 -9.61
CA GLU A 21 6.99 -12.00 -9.45
C GLU A 21 8.30 -12.48 -8.80
N PRO A 22 9.49 -11.96 -9.16
CA PRO A 22 10.74 -12.38 -8.52
C PRO A 22 10.86 -11.97 -7.05
N LEU A 23 10.08 -10.97 -6.60
CA LEU A 23 10.08 -10.50 -5.21
C LEU A 23 9.17 -11.34 -4.31
N ILE A 24 8.37 -12.24 -4.91
CA ILE A 24 7.45 -13.09 -4.16
C ILE A 24 8.21 -14.36 -3.75
N PRO A 25 8.26 -14.68 -2.44
CA PRO A 25 8.94 -15.87 -1.96
C PRO A 25 8.25 -17.13 -2.49
N VAL A 26 9.05 -18.02 -3.08
CA VAL A 26 8.58 -19.33 -3.52
C VAL A 26 8.33 -20.19 -2.28
N ARG A 27 7.15 -20.81 -2.22
CA ARG A 27 6.82 -21.72 -1.11
C ARG A 27 7.53 -23.05 -1.33
N GLU A 28 8.60 -23.26 -0.58
CA GLU A 28 9.28 -24.53 -0.56
C GLU A 28 8.57 -25.51 0.40
N ARG A 29 8.56 -26.79 0.01
CA ARG A 29 8.17 -27.87 0.91
C ARG A 29 9.37 -28.22 1.75
N SER A 30 9.19 -28.39 3.06
CA SER A 30 10.29 -28.81 3.93
C SER A 30 10.72 -30.22 3.53
N ALA A 31 12.00 -30.41 3.18
CA ALA A 31 12.54 -31.70 2.80
C ALA A 31 12.39 -32.76 3.91
N ASP A 32 12.37 -32.32 5.18
CA ASP A 32 12.29 -33.18 6.35
C ASP A 32 10.88 -33.73 6.63
N LYS A 33 9.87 -33.35 5.83
CA LYS A 33 8.49 -33.81 6.00
C LYS A 33 8.07 -34.68 4.83
N GLU A 34 7.63 -35.89 5.15
CA GLU A 34 6.98 -36.76 4.18
C GLU A 34 5.54 -36.27 3.94
N TYR A 35 5.27 -35.81 2.72
CA TYR A 35 3.95 -35.31 2.33
C TYR A 35 3.11 -36.41 1.69
N LEU A 36 2.32 -37.12 2.50
CA LEU A 36 1.34 -38.07 1.99
C LEU A 36 0.10 -37.33 1.46
N ARG A 37 -0.07 -37.28 0.13
CA ARG A 37 -1.32 -36.80 -0.48
C ARG A 37 -2.40 -37.88 -0.36
N LYS A 38 -3.22 -37.81 0.70
CA LYS A 38 -4.47 -38.59 0.77
C LYS A 38 -5.51 -38.02 -0.21
N ALA A 39 -6.37 -38.87 -0.75
CA ALA A 39 -7.54 -38.41 -1.51
C ALA A 39 -8.39 -37.49 -0.60
N GLY A 40 -8.63 -36.25 -1.04
CA GLY A 40 -9.30 -35.21 -0.23
C GLY A 40 -8.36 -34.31 0.59
N ALA A 41 -7.03 -34.50 0.53
CA ALA A 41 -6.08 -33.68 1.26
C ALA A 41 -5.89 -32.28 0.64
N GLY A 42 -6.63 -31.30 1.14
CA GLY A 42 -6.39 -29.85 0.99
C GLY A 42 -6.54 -29.30 -0.44
N ARG A 43 -7.06 -28.08 -0.57
CA ARG A 43 -7.09 -27.40 -1.88
C ARG A 43 -5.69 -26.88 -2.22
N PRO A 44 -5.20 -27.04 -3.47
CA PRO A 44 -3.93 -26.42 -3.87
C PRO A 44 -3.95 -24.91 -3.62
N PRO A 45 -2.79 -24.31 -3.29
CA PRO A 45 -2.69 -22.88 -3.11
C PRO A 45 -3.07 -22.14 -4.41
N LYS A 46 -3.61 -20.94 -4.25
CA LYS A 46 -3.95 -20.06 -5.38
C LYS A 46 -2.67 -19.61 -6.09
N PRO A 47 -2.69 -19.41 -7.42
CA PRO A 47 -1.59 -18.81 -8.15
C PRO A 47 -1.19 -17.45 -7.54
N ALA A 48 0.11 -17.18 -7.41
CA ALA A 48 0.62 -15.96 -6.80
C ALA A 48 0.06 -14.70 -7.49
N ARG A 49 0.03 -14.70 -8.83
CA ARG A 49 -0.54 -13.59 -9.61
C ARG A 49 -1.99 -13.28 -9.24
N GLN A 50 -2.83 -14.31 -9.12
CA GLN A 50 -4.24 -14.13 -8.76
C GLN A 50 -4.39 -13.52 -7.36
N VAL A 51 -3.54 -13.93 -6.41
CA VAL A 51 -3.53 -13.38 -5.06
C VAL A 51 -3.07 -11.92 -5.09
N PHE A 52 -2.00 -11.61 -5.83
CA PHE A 52 -1.49 -10.25 -5.95
C PHE A 52 -2.49 -9.29 -6.59
N GLU A 53 -3.15 -9.71 -7.68
CA GLU A 53 -4.25 -8.94 -8.30
C GLU A 53 -5.39 -8.67 -7.31
N ALA A 54 -5.75 -9.65 -6.48
CA ALA A 54 -6.77 -9.47 -5.46
C ALA A 54 -6.35 -8.46 -4.39
N VAL A 55 -5.08 -8.49 -3.95
CA VAL A 55 -4.53 -7.52 -3.00
C VAL A 55 -4.56 -6.10 -3.61
N VAL A 56 -4.08 -5.94 -4.84
CA VAL A 56 -4.11 -4.65 -5.55
C VAL A 56 -5.54 -4.12 -5.69
N TYR A 57 -6.51 -5.00 -5.98
CA TYR A 57 -7.91 -4.62 -6.05
C TYR A 57 -8.44 -4.08 -4.70
N VAL A 58 -8.15 -4.77 -3.59
CA VAL A 58 -8.55 -4.33 -2.24
C VAL A 58 -7.91 -2.99 -1.91
N LEU A 59 -6.60 -2.83 -2.13
CA LEU A 59 -5.88 -1.59 -1.85
C LEU A 59 -6.41 -0.43 -2.68
N ARG A 60 -6.77 -0.67 -3.95
CA ARG A 60 -7.21 0.39 -4.86
C ARG A 60 -8.66 0.84 -4.61
N THR A 61 -9.52 -0.10 -4.22
CA THR A 61 -10.96 0.15 -3.99
C THR A 61 -11.30 0.48 -2.54
N GLY A 62 -10.43 0.10 -1.60
CA GLY A 62 -10.70 0.21 -0.16
C GLY A 62 -11.82 -0.72 0.32
N CYS A 63 -12.22 -1.71 -0.48
CA CYS A 63 -13.29 -2.63 -0.09
C CYS A 63 -12.84 -3.53 1.07
N GLN A 64 -13.79 -3.95 1.91
CA GLN A 64 -13.50 -4.94 2.94
C GLN A 64 -13.07 -6.27 2.30
N TRP A 65 -12.19 -7.03 2.96
CA TRP A 65 -11.75 -8.34 2.46
C TRP A 65 -12.91 -9.28 2.12
N LYS A 66 -13.98 -9.29 2.95
CA LYS A 66 -15.17 -10.12 2.70
C LYS A 66 -16.00 -9.69 1.49
N ALA A 67 -15.81 -8.47 1.00
CA ALA A 67 -16.46 -7.93 -0.19
C ALA A 67 -15.64 -8.16 -1.48
N LEU A 68 -14.51 -8.87 -1.38
CA LEU A 68 -13.70 -9.24 -2.55
C LEU A 68 -14.52 -10.13 -3.51
N PRO A 69 -14.59 -9.82 -4.82
CA PRO A 69 -15.33 -10.61 -5.80
C PRO A 69 -14.85 -12.06 -5.86
N LYS A 70 -15.68 -12.98 -5.36
CA LYS A 70 -15.34 -14.40 -5.20
C LYS A 70 -15.22 -15.12 -6.54
N GLU A 71 -15.98 -14.67 -7.53
CA GLU A 71 -16.02 -15.22 -8.89
C GLU A 71 -14.66 -15.07 -9.57
N ARG A 72 -13.99 -13.93 -9.31
CA ARG A 72 -12.67 -13.61 -9.89
C ARG A 72 -11.51 -14.08 -9.02
N PHE A 73 -11.55 -13.80 -7.72
CA PHE A 73 -10.39 -13.98 -6.84
C PHE A 73 -10.52 -15.20 -5.92
N GLY A 74 -11.70 -15.78 -5.80
CA GLY A 74 -12.01 -16.90 -4.91
C GLY A 74 -12.07 -16.50 -3.44
N SER A 75 -11.65 -17.41 -2.55
CA SER A 75 -11.78 -17.21 -1.10
C SER A 75 -10.98 -16.00 -0.60
N ALA A 76 -11.68 -15.00 -0.09
CA ALA A 76 -11.10 -13.84 0.59
C ALA A 76 -10.17 -14.23 1.74
N SER A 77 -10.54 -15.24 2.54
CA SER A 77 -9.70 -15.72 3.64
C SER A 77 -8.37 -16.29 3.16
N ALA A 78 -8.36 -16.97 2.00
CA ALA A 78 -7.13 -17.50 1.42
C ALA A 78 -6.22 -16.37 0.89
N VAL A 79 -6.81 -15.34 0.27
CA VAL A 79 -6.08 -14.15 -0.19
C VAL A 79 -5.49 -13.39 0.99
N HIS A 80 -6.31 -13.10 2.01
CA HIS A 80 -5.87 -12.36 3.19
C HIS A 80 -4.78 -13.11 3.97
N LYS A 81 -4.90 -14.44 4.10
CA LYS A 81 -3.83 -15.25 4.68
C LYS A 81 -2.52 -15.09 3.91
N ARG A 82 -2.56 -15.12 2.58
CA ARG A 82 -1.34 -14.92 1.79
C ARG A 82 -0.79 -13.50 1.86
N PHE A 83 -1.67 -12.50 1.96
CA PHE A 83 -1.28 -11.13 2.20
C PHE A 83 -0.44 -11.01 3.48
N LEU A 84 -0.92 -11.56 4.59
CA LEU A 84 -0.19 -11.56 5.86
C LEU A 84 1.14 -12.30 5.76
N GLU A 85 1.14 -13.48 5.13
CA GLU A 85 2.38 -14.24 4.92
C GLU A 85 3.38 -13.50 3.99
N TRP A 86 2.94 -12.59 3.12
CA TRP A 86 3.82 -11.77 2.26
C TRP A 86 4.28 -10.49 2.96
N GLU A 87 3.42 -9.90 3.77
CA GLU A 87 3.75 -8.76 4.62
C GLU A 87 4.85 -9.14 5.61
N ALA A 88 4.69 -10.25 6.32
CA ALA A 88 5.71 -10.77 7.22
C ALA A 88 7.02 -11.16 6.50
N ALA A 89 6.96 -11.48 5.21
CA ALA A 89 8.14 -11.78 4.38
C ALA A 89 8.76 -10.53 3.73
N GLY A 90 8.22 -9.33 3.98
CA GLY A 90 8.76 -8.07 3.44
C GLY A 90 8.48 -7.83 1.94
N VAL A 91 7.54 -8.56 1.32
CA VAL A 91 7.26 -8.46 -0.13
C VAL A 91 6.87 -7.04 -0.53
N PHE A 92 5.97 -6.42 0.23
CA PHE A 92 5.49 -5.06 -0.07
C PHE A 92 6.58 -4.00 0.11
N GLU A 93 7.45 -4.18 1.10
CA GLU A 93 8.61 -3.32 1.29
C GLU A 93 9.60 -3.46 0.13
N ALA A 94 9.85 -4.68 -0.35
CA ALA A 94 10.70 -4.93 -1.51
C ALA A 94 10.14 -4.27 -2.79
N ILE A 95 8.83 -4.38 -3.01
CA ILE A 95 8.15 -3.72 -4.13
C ILE A 95 8.28 -2.20 -4.01
N TRP A 96 8.07 -1.64 -2.81
CA TRP A 96 8.18 -0.20 -2.57
C TRP A 96 9.61 0.31 -2.84
N LYS A 97 10.63 -0.38 -2.33
CA LYS A 97 12.05 -0.06 -2.59
C LYS A 97 12.39 -0.11 -4.08
N ALA A 98 11.91 -1.13 -4.79
CA ALA A 98 12.12 -1.25 -6.24
C ALA A 98 11.47 -0.07 -7.00
N GLY A 99 10.24 0.30 -6.62
CA GLY A 99 9.54 1.45 -7.19
C GLY A 99 10.25 2.78 -6.91
N LEU A 100 10.79 2.99 -5.71
CA LEU A 100 11.58 4.18 -5.39
C LEU A 100 12.88 4.23 -6.20
N ALA A 101 13.56 3.10 -6.40
CA ALA A 101 14.76 3.05 -7.22
C ALA A 101 14.47 3.39 -8.69
N GLU A 102 13.36 2.90 -9.25
CA GLU A 102 12.92 3.28 -10.60
C GLU A 102 12.56 4.77 -10.68
N TYR A 103 11.83 5.28 -9.70
CA TYR A 103 11.45 6.69 -9.67
C TYR A 103 12.68 7.62 -9.51
N ASP A 104 13.66 7.24 -8.71
CA ASP A 104 14.93 7.97 -8.57
C ASP A 104 15.72 8.00 -9.90
N GLN A 105 15.65 6.94 -10.70
CA GLN A 105 16.26 6.92 -12.03
C GLN A 105 15.53 7.82 -13.03
N MET A 106 14.19 7.89 -12.95
CA MET A 106 13.38 8.65 -13.89
C MET A 106 13.32 10.15 -13.55
N GLU A 107 13.05 10.48 -12.29
CA GLU A 107 12.70 11.84 -11.85
C GLU A 107 13.69 12.38 -10.80
N GLY A 108 14.47 11.51 -10.16
CA GLY A 108 15.37 11.87 -9.07
C GLY A 108 14.65 12.08 -7.73
N ILE A 109 15.13 11.43 -6.68
CA ILE A 109 14.66 11.58 -5.31
C ILE A 109 15.69 12.39 -4.52
N ALA A 110 15.22 13.46 -3.87
CA ALA A 110 16.04 14.24 -2.96
C ALA A 110 16.20 13.52 -1.61
N TRP A 111 16.98 12.42 -1.57
CA TRP A 111 17.14 11.53 -0.41
C TRP A 111 17.48 12.23 0.93
N ARG A 112 18.17 13.38 0.88
CA ARG A 112 18.55 14.18 2.05
C ARG A 112 17.41 15.07 2.58
N TRP A 113 16.41 15.35 1.76
CA TRP A 113 15.26 16.17 2.11
C TRP A 113 14.01 15.30 2.14
N GLN A 114 13.63 14.87 3.34
CA GLN A 114 12.37 14.17 3.57
C GLN A 114 11.36 15.18 4.12
N SER A 115 10.25 15.37 3.41
CA SER A 115 9.07 16.01 3.95
C SER A 115 8.15 14.91 4.45
N ILE A 116 7.88 14.88 5.75
CA ILE A 116 6.82 14.05 6.32
C ILE A 116 5.54 14.87 6.20
N ASP A 117 4.64 14.50 5.29
CA ASP A 117 3.28 15.01 5.34
C ASP A 117 2.44 14.15 6.28
N GLY A 118 1.73 14.81 7.18
CA GLY A 118 0.78 14.17 8.08
C GLY A 118 -0.55 14.87 7.89
N ALA A 119 -1.57 14.15 7.44
CA ALA A 119 -2.92 14.68 7.46
C ALA A 119 -3.51 14.48 8.85
N MET A 120 -3.44 15.52 9.70
CA MET A 120 -4.23 15.55 10.93
C MET A 120 -5.67 15.91 10.58
N PHE A 121 -6.52 14.92 10.33
CA PHE A 121 -7.96 15.16 10.24
C PHE A 121 -8.47 15.51 11.65
N LYS A 122 -9.16 16.65 11.80
CA LYS A 122 -9.92 16.91 13.02
C LYS A 122 -11.02 15.85 13.12
N ALA A 123 -11.22 15.27 14.31
CA ALA A 123 -12.37 14.43 14.57
C ALA A 123 -13.66 15.23 14.25
N PRO A 124 -14.50 14.82 13.28
CA PRO A 124 -15.62 15.63 12.79
C PRO A 124 -16.63 16.04 13.88
N LEU A 125 -16.64 15.33 15.01
CA LEU A 125 -17.61 15.49 16.11
C LEU A 125 -17.00 16.06 17.41
N ALA A 126 -15.72 16.43 17.43
CA ALA A 126 -15.07 16.92 18.65
C ALA A 126 -15.28 18.44 18.93
N GLN A 127 -16.18 19.10 18.20
CA GLN A 127 -16.55 20.50 18.50
C GLN A 127 -17.48 20.62 19.71
N GLU A 128 -18.31 19.60 19.97
CA GLU A 128 -19.29 19.63 21.06
C GLU A 128 -18.77 19.05 22.38
N ALA A 129 -17.69 18.25 22.34
CA ALA A 129 -17.14 17.55 23.49
C ALA A 129 -16.04 18.31 24.26
N VAL A 130 -15.69 19.53 23.84
CA VAL A 130 -14.81 20.40 24.63
C VAL A 130 -15.65 21.26 25.57
N GLY A 131 -15.87 20.74 26.78
CA GLY A 131 -16.44 21.51 27.88
C GLY A 131 -15.59 22.74 28.22
N ARG A 132 -16.19 23.71 28.91
CA ARG A 132 -15.49 24.89 29.42
C ARG A 132 -14.27 24.47 30.23
N ASN A 133 -13.11 25.08 29.96
CA ASN A 133 -11.89 24.85 30.74
C ASN A 133 -12.18 25.14 32.23
N PRO A 134 -12.01 24.15 33.15
CA PRO A 134 -12.40 24.30 34.55
C PRO A 134 -11.68 25.44 35.29
N THR A 135 -10.49 25.80 34.83
CA THR A 135 -9.62 26.77 35.50
C THR A 135 -9.85 28.22 35.06
N ASP A 136 -10.51 28.47 33.92
CA ASP A 136 -10.67 29.82 33.34
C ASP A 136 -12.13 30.19 33.05
N ARG A 137 -12.95 30.15 34.11
CA ARG A 137 -14.23 30.87 34.24
C ARG A 137 -15.11 30.89 32.97
N GLY A 138 -15.22 29.76 32.27
CA GLY A 138 -16.13 29.58 31.16
C GLY A 138 -15.75 30.23 29.83
N LYS A 139 -14.50 30.69 29.66
CA LYS A 139 -14.04 31.15 28.34
C LYS A 139 -13.97 29.97 27.36
N LYS A 140 -14.48 30.19 26.13
CA LYS A 140 -14.18 29.29 25.01
C LYS A 140 -12.67 29.44 24.75
N GLY A 141 -11.90 28.36 24.90
CA GLY A 141 -10.47 28.39 24.64
C GLY A 141 -10.20 28.87 23.22
N GLU A 142 -9.22 29.76 23.06
CA GLU A 142 -8.72 30.12 21.74
C GLU A 142 -8.11 28.88 21.09
N GLN A 143 -8.65 28.50 19.94
CA GLN A 143 -8.06 27.43 19.14
C GLN A 143 -6.83 28.01 18.44
N ALA A 144 -5.71 27.29 18.52
CA ALA A 144 -4.57 27.60 17.66
C ALA A 144 -5.06 27.58 16.19
N PRO A 145 -4.73 28.61 15.38
CA PRO A 145 -5.02 28.55 13.96
C PRO A 145 -4.43 27.25 13.39
N PRO A 146 -5.11 26.61 12.43
CA PRO A 146 -4.53 25.47 11.74
C PRO A 146 -3.12 25.87 11.30
N ALA A 147 -2.15 24.97 11.45
CA ALA A 147 -0.79 25.24 10.99
C ALA A 147 -0.89 25.59 9.50
N GLY A 148 -0.87 26.90 9.20
CA GLY A 148 -0.93 27.40 7.85
C GLY A 148 0.20 26.74 7.08
N GLY A 149 -0.12 26.16 5.93
CA GLY A 149 0.87 25.50 5.10
C GLY A 149 2.05 26.44 4.91
N ARG A 150 3.25 26.00 5.34
CA ARG A 150 4.47 26.78 5.09
C ARG A 150 4.56 27.01 3.58
N PRO A 151 4.84 28.24 3.11
CA PRO A 151 5.06 28.46 1.69
C PRO A 151 6.19 27.55 1.22
N TRP A 152 5.88 26.72 0.23
CA TRP A 152 6.85 25.81 -0.39
C TRP A 152 8.00 26.65 -0.95
N ARG A 153 9.16 26.57 -0.31
CA ARG A 153 10.40 27.25 -0.70
C ARG A 153 11.51 26.20 -0.80
N PRO A 154 11.55 25.40 -1.88
CA PRO A 154 12.61 24.43 -2.03
C PRO A 154 13.93 25.18 -2.27
N VAL A 155 14.94 24.88 -1.46
CA VAL A 155 16.32 25.38 -1.68
C VAL A 155 16.97 24.69 -2.89
N VAL A 156 16.41 23.56 -3.35
CA VAL A 156 16.85 22.87 -4.56
C VAL A 156 15.63 22.57 -5.40
N ALA A 157 15.47 23.31 -6.49
CA ALA A 157 14.29 23.17 -7.34
C ALA A 157 14.31 21.85 -8.13
N ARG A 158 15.48 21.44 -8.66
CA ARG A 158 15.74 20.22 -9.48
C ARG A 158 17.25 19.98 -9.51
N ARG A 159 17.71 18.75 -9.77
CA ARG A 159 19.03 18.53 -10.37
C ARG A 159 18.78 18.01 -11.78
N ASP A 160 18.91 18.90 -12.76
CA ASP A 160 18.86 18.51 -14.18
C ASP A 160 19.96 17.47 -14.41
N ARG A 161 19.57 16.26 -14.80
CA ARG A 161 20.47 15.31 -15.43
C ARG A 161 20.15 15.30 -16.93
N SER A 162 20.37 16.44 -17.56
CA SER A 162 20.48 16.53 -19.01
C SER A 162 21.85 15.96 -19.42
N GLN A 163 21.87 14.69 -19.80
CA GLN A 163 22.68 14.11 -20.89
C GLN A 163 21.93 12.89 -21.43
#